data_AF-A0A2T3KA58-F1
#
_entry.id   AF-A0A2T3KA58-F1
#
_cell.length_a   1.000
_cell.length_b   1.000
_cell.length_c   1.000
_cell.angle_alpha   90.00
_cell.angle_beta   90.00
_cell.angle_gamma   90.00
#
_symmetry.space_group_name_H-M   'P 1'
#
loop_
_entity.id
_entity.type
_entity.pdbx_description
1 polymer ?
#
loop_
_entity_poly.entity_id
_entity_poly.type
_entity_poly.pdbx_seq_one_letter_code
_entity_poly.pdbx_strand_id
1 'polypeptide(L)'
;ILSDIIVMGSSNCIDGISISKSNNYQIGTTLYKLNELGSLNFTGKFRPQLSVDRISITSIPNELYEHAEIILSDLIEASLSILNEHIDKHEVNLESQLFNVCLERIFNKFIFFNDILMRKIFDNKISTLPWPILNENLNINISVRDLFFSGQDVIIKPNNKKLNSVTRSLLYSKLNLAHEIHAFDDGVKIKPIGIIDKNIICKVEDEDFGRSLFSADKWDVSNKEYDIITSLLPIIPKKLFDIIVKNQEEINHTGNTVRIQNYNNSIASFFDQDPLMIHPQMGIFYEEDRRIRRQSKKTYSNIFNFQKNRGRLFISEINPHEMTKGNKIIWLYVYVSNEILTDLDLLEIRKIKNQTDYIEGVHNGWSILITGMDDCDKIIKSGKRDRNELVRDIPISFWEKYHDYSFEFTDGTPVNCMNYSEID
;
A
#
# COMPACT_ATOMS: atom_id res chain seq x y z
N ILE A 1 -39.21 7.33 -17.79
CA ILE A 1 -38.48 8.25 -18.69
C ILE A 1 -37.06 8.35 -18.16
N LEU A 2 -36.23 7.34 -18.48
CA LEU A 2 -34.80 7.31 -18.17
C LEU A 2 -34.15 6.98 -19.51
N SER A 3 -33.87 8.03 -20.26
CA SER A 3 -33.08 7.96 -21.48
C SER A 3 -31.76 8.64 -21.17
N ASP A 4 -30.70 7.83 -21.15
CA ASP A 4 -29.32 8.17 -21.49
C ASP A 4 -28.85 9.59 -21.16
N ILE A 5 -28.35 9.76 -19.93
CA ILE A 5 -27.29 10.73 -19.67
C ILE A 5 -26.26 10.05 -18.77
N ILE A 6 -25.34 9.30 -19.38
CA ILE A 6 -24.01 9.11 -18.81
C ILE A 6 -23.20 10.32 -19.29
N VAL A 7 -23.16 11.41 -18.51
CA VAL A 7 -22.09 12.40 -18.71
C VAL A 7 -20.83 11.78 -18.12
N MET A 8 -19.97 11.25 -18.99
CA MET A 8 -18.58 10.99 -18.62
C MET A 8 -17.84 12.32 -18.62
N GLY A 9 -17.60 12.86 -17.43
CA GLY A 9 -16.80 14.07 -17.20
C GLY A 9 -17.24 14.82 -15.94
N SER A 10 -16.27 15.17 -15.09
CA SER A 10 -16.47 16.07 -13.94
C SER A 10 -16.64 17.50 -14.46
N SER A 11 -17.87 17.99 -14.52
CA SER A 11 -18.20 19.34 -15.01
C SER A 11 -18.91 20.16 -13.94
N ASN A 12 -18.44 21.39 -13.73
CA ASN A 12 -19.07 22.33 -12.81
C ASN A 12 -19.89 23.35 -13.61
N CYS A 13 -21.15 23.51 -13.20
CA CYS A 13 -22.11 24.45 -13.77
C CYS A 13 -22.65 25.36 -12.69
N ILE A 14 -22.88 26.64 -13.01
CA ILE A 14 -23.67 27.56 -12.18
C ILE A 14 -24.85 28.02 -13.02
N ASP A 15 -26.06 27.77 -12.53
CA ASP A 15 -27.30 28.06 -13.26
C ASP A 15 -27.31 27.45 -14.69
N GLY A 16 -26.74 26.25 -14.84
CA GLY A 16 -26.62 25.55 -16.12
C GLY A 16 -25.49 26.04 -17.04
N ILE A 17 -24.71 27.04 -16.62
CA ILE A 17 -23.57 27.57 -17.38
C ILE A 17 -22.29 26.83 -16.97
N SER A 18 -21.66 26.13 -17.93
CA SER A 18 -20.41 25.40 -17.70
C SER A 18 -19.24 26.34 -17.42
N ILE A 19 -18.41 25.99 -16.44
CA ILE A 19 -17.17 26.69 -16.10
C ILE A 19 -16.00 25.94 -16.74
N SER A 20 -15.15 26.65 -17.48
CA SER A 20 -14.12 26.04 -18.35
C SER A 20 -12.90 25.49 -17.60
N LYS A 21 -12.59 25.97 -16.39
CA LYS A 21 -11.61 25.34 -15.48
C LYS A 21 -12.33 24.57 -14.37
N SER A 22 -12.45 23.27 -14.55
CA SER A 22 -13.22 22.35 -13.68
C SER A 22 -12.49 21.86 -12.43
N ASN A 23 -11.16 22.05 -12.30
CA ASN A 23 -10.38 21.55 -11.16
C ASN A 23 -10.12 22.64 -10.09
N ASN A 24 -11.19 23.23 -9.53
CA ASN A 24 -11.05 24.30 -8.53
C ASN A 24 -11.23 23.82 -7.08
N TYR A 25 -11.58 22.55 -6.86
CA TYR A 25 -11.72 22.03 -5.51
C TYR A 25 -10.38 21.47 -5.04
N GLN A 26 -9.99 21.82 -3.82
CA GLN A 26 -8.84 21.20 -3.19
C GLN A 26 -9.12 19.69 -3.07
N ILE A 27 -8.15 18.89 -3.50
CA ILE A 27 -8.19 17.43 -3.37
C ILE A 27 -8.48 17.09 -1.91
N GLY A 28 -9.38 16.12 -1.70
CA GLY A 28 -9.81 15.70 -0.37
C GLY A 28 -11.05 16.42 0.17
N THR A 29 -11.50 17.53 -0.42
CA THR A 29 -12.75 18.19 0.01
C THR A 29 -14.01 17.42 -0.39
N THR A 30 -15.11 17.56 0.36
CA THR A 30 -16.39 16.88 0.05
C THR A 30 -16.94 17.24 -1.33
N LEU A 31 -16.76 18.50 -1.76
CA LEU A 31 -17.13 18.95 -3.11
C LEU A 31 -16.26 18.35 -4.22
N TYR A 32 -14.94 18.27 -4.01
CA TYR A 32 -14.04 17.61 -4.96
C TYR A 32 -14.52 16.19 -5.22
N LYS A 33 -14.72 15.46 -4.13
CA LYS A 33 -15.07 14.06 -4.19
C LYS A 33 -16.51 13.85 -4.75
N LEU A 34 -17.46 14.77 -4.53
CA LEU A 34 -18.82 14.69 -5.12
C LEU A 34 -18.78 14.94 -6.64
N ASN A 35 -17.90 15.84 -7.10
CA ASN A 35 -17.67 16.10 -8.51
C ASN A 35 -17.05 14.90 -9.26
N GLU A 36 -16.35 13.99 -8.55
CA GLU A 36 -15.87 12.72 -9.14
C GLU A 36 -17.03 11.73 -9.41
N LEU A 37 -18.17 11.89 -8.75
CA LEU A 37 -19.33 11.01 -8.94
C LEU A 37 -20.20 11.44 -10.12
N GLY A 38 -20.18 12.72 -10.48
CA GLY A 38 -20.93 13.30 -11.59
C GLY A 38 -20.83 14.83 -11.64
N SER A 39 -21.59 15.45 -12.55
CA SER A 39 -21.59 16.90 -12.75
C SER A 39 -22.30 17.65 -11.62
N LEU A 40 -21.71 18.76 -11.16
CA LEU A 40 -22.31 19.65 -10.17
C LEU A 40 -22.95 20.85 -10.86
N ASN A 41 -24.23 21.12 -10.57
CA ASN A 41 -24.91 22.33 -11.03
C ASN A 41 -25.46 23.12 -9.84
N PHE A 42 -24.87 24.29 -9.57
CA PHE A 42 -25.26 25.16 -8.47
C PHE A 42 -26.38 26.11 -8.93
N THR A 43 -27.63 25.79 -8.57
CA THR A 43 -28.83 26.53 -9.02
C THR A 43 -29.61 27.20 -7.88
N GLY A 44 -28.91 27.63 -6.83
CA GLY A 44 -29.54 28.07 -5.58
C GLY A 44 -28.91 29.32 -4.96
N LYS A 45 -29.40 29.65 -3.76
CA LYS A 45 -28.91 30.78 -2.95
C LYS A 45 -27.42 30.66 -2.65
N PHE A 46 -26.96 29.44 -2.34
CA PHE A 46 -25.55 29.13 -2.13
C PHE A 46 -24.95 28.69 -3.46
N ARG A 47 -23.95 29.43 -3.93
CA ARG A 47 -23.23 29.14 -5.18
C ARG A 47 -21.79 29.66 -5.10
N PRO A 48 -20.84 29.02 -5.78
CA PRO A 48 -19.47 29.53 -5.85
C PRO A 48 -19.44 30.94 -6.46
N GLN A 49 -18.50 31.77 -6.00
CA GLN A 49 -18.22 33.04 -6.65
C GLN A 49 -17.33 32.82 -7.85
N LEU A 50 -17.63 33.51 -8.95
CA LEU A 50 -16.86 33.42 -10.19
C LEU A 50 -15.91 34.61 -10.34
N SER A 51 -14.83 34.40 -11.07
CA SER A 51 -14.01 35.46 -11.62
C SER A 51 -14.83 36.31 -12.61
N VAL A 52 -14.37 37.54 -12.87
CA VAL A 52 -15.05 38.49 -13.78
C VAL A 52 -15.25 37.90 -15.19
N ASP A 53 -14.26 37.15 -15.67
CA ASP A 53 -14.29 36.44 -16.95
C ASP A 53 -15.13 35.14 -16.93
N ARG A 54 -15.64 34.72 -15.76
CA ARG A 54 -16.43 33.49 -15.52
C ARG A 54 -15.72 32.20 -15.89
N ILE A 55 -14.38 32.23 -15.95
CA ILE A 55 -13.56 31.08 -16.31
C ILE A 55 -13.16 30.27 -15.08
N SER A 56 -13.23 30.84 -13.88
CA SER A 56 -12.77 30.20 -12.64
C SER A 56 -13.64 30.53 -11.42
N ILE A 57 -13.57 29.65 -10.41
CA ILE A 57 -14.17 29.87 -9.10
C ILE A 57 -13.17 30.61 -8.21
N THR A 58 -13.56 31.74 -7.63
CA THR A 58 -12.73 32.56 -6.73
C THR A 58 -12.95 32.25 -5.26
N SER A 59 -14.17 31.82 -4.89
CA SER A 59 -14.49 31.38 -3.53
C SER A 59 -15.68 30.42 -3.52
N ILE A 60 -15.75 29.60 -2.48
CA ILE A 60 -16.80 28.60 -2.27
C ILE A 60 -17.40 28.82 -0.87
N PRO A 61 -18.72 29.06 -0.77
CA PRO A 61 -19.40 29.12 0.53
C PRO A 61 -19.27 27.81 1.32
N ASN A 62 -19.07 27.90 2.64
CA ASN A 62 -18.89 26.73 3.51
C ASN A 62 -20.10 25.79 3.47
N GLU A 63 -21.30 26.36 3.34
CA GLU A 63 -22.58 25.63 3.27
C GLU A 63 -22.63 24.65 2.10
N LEU A 64 -21.88 24.89 1.02
CA LEU A 64 -21.80 23.95 -0.10
C LEU A 64 -21.04 22.67 0.27
N TYR A 65 -20.06 22.73 1.17
CA TYR A 65 -19.36 21.54 1.65
C TYR A 65 -20.25 20.70 2.57
N GLU A 66 -21.04 21.35 3.42
CA GLU A 66 -22.04 20.69 4.28
C GLU A 66 -23.13 20.02 3.45
N HIS A 67 -23.68 20.73 2.46
CA HIS A 67 -24.66 20.15 1.53
C HIS A 67 -24.06 19.00 0.72
N ALA A 68 -22.81 19.11 0.29
CA ALA A 68 -22.14 18.02 -0.42
C ALA A 68 -22.06 16.77 0.46
N GLU A 69 -21.67 16.89 1.73
CA GLU A 69 -21.62 15.77 2.67
C GLU A 69 -22.98 15.07 2.83
N ILE A 70 -24.06 15.85 2.94
CA ILE A 70 -25.43 15.32 3.02
C ILE A 70 -25.79 14.55 1.74
N ILE A 71 -25.60 15.16 0.57
CA ILE A 71 -25.90 14.52 -0.73
C ILE A 71 -25.12 13.21 -0.89
N LEU A 72 -23.86 13.20 -0.49
CA LEU A 72 -23.01 12.01 -0.55
C LEU A 72 -23.50 10.90 0.37
N SER A 73 -23.85 11.26 1.61
CA SER A 73 -24.44 10.34 2.57
C SER A 73 -25.72 9.71 2.00
N ASP A 74 -26.60 10.52 1.41
CA ASP A 74 -27.87 10.07 0.83
C ASP A 74 -27.65 9.18 -0.40
N LEU A 75 -26.69 9.51 -1.27
CA LEU A 75 -26.32 8.70 -2.44
C LEU A 75 -25.79 7.32 -2.04
N ILE A 76 -24.94 7.26 -1.02
CA ILE A 76 -24.42 5.99 -0.49
C ILE A 76 -25.57 5.17 0.11
N GLU A 77 -26.43 5.78 0.91
CA GLU A 77 -27.55 5.10 1.55
C GLU A 77 -28.55 4.54 0.52
N ALA A 78 -28.90 5.34 -0.49
CA ALA A 78 -29.74 4.90 -1.60
C ALA A 78 -29.09 3.73 -2.37
N SER A 79 -27.77 3.80 -2.61
CA SER A 79 -27.03 2.73 -3.30
C SER A 79 -27.03 1.42 -2.50
N LEU A 80 -26.84 1.50 -1.18
CA LEU A 80 -26.91 0.34 -0.28
C LEU A 80 -28.33 -0.22 -0.18
N SER A 81 -29.36 0.64 -0.17
CA SER A 81 -30.77 0.20 -0.20
C SER A 81 -31.09 -0.57 -1.48
N ILE A 82 -30.70 -0.03 -2.64
CA ILE A 82 -30.89 -0.69 -3.94
C ILE A 82 -30.17 -2.05 -3.97
N LEU A 83 -28.94 -2.12 -3.43
CA LEU A 83 -28.22 -3.39 -3.34
C LEU A 83 -28.98 -4.40 -2.47
N ASN A 84 -29.44 -3.97 -1.30
CA ASN A 84 -30.20 -4.81 -0.38
C ASN A 84 -31.49 -5.34 -1.00
N GLU A 85 -32.25 -4.48 -1.68
CA GLU A 85 -33.45 -4.87 -2.42
C GLU A 85 -33.13 -5.87 -3.54
N HIS A 86 -32.02 -5.67 -4.25
CA HIS A 86 -31.60 -6.57 -5.32
C HIS A 86 -31.19 -7.95 -4.79
N ILE A 87 -30.46 -8.00 -3.68
CA ILE A 87 -30.08 -9.24 -3.00
C ILE A 87 -31.33 -10.02 -2.59
N ASP A 88 -32.29 -9.34 -1.95
CA ASP A 88 -33.51 -9.98 -1.45
C ASP A 88 -34.40 -10.44 -2.61
N LYS A 89 -34.58 -9.60 -3.64
CA LYS A 89 -35.44 -9.88 -4.80
C LYS A 89 -34.93 -11.04 -5.65
N HIS A 90 -33.62 -11.19 -5.77
CA HIS A 90 -32.99 -12.21 -6.62
C HIS A 90 -32.40 -13.38 -5.84
N GLU A 91 -32.66 -13.45 -4.52
CA GLU A 91 -32.15 -14.49 -3.62
C GLU A 91 -30.64 -14.72 -3.81
N VAL A 92 -29.89 -13.62 -3.94
CA VAL A 92 -28.46 -13.69 -4.27
C VAL A 92 -27.73 -14.39 -3.14
N ASN A 93 -27.06 -15.51 -3.45
CA ASN A 93 -26.19 -16.17 -2.49
C ASN A 93 -25.06 -15.22 -2.08
N LEU A 94 -24.95 -14.95 -0.79
CA LEU A 94 -24.01 -14.00 -0.19
C LEU A 94 -22.56 -14.50 -0.23
N GLU A 95 -22.35 -15.79 -0.48
CA GLU A 95 -21.02 -16.37 -0.72
C GLU A 95 -20.67 -16.42 -2.22
N SER A 96 -21.57 -15.94 -3.10
CA SER A 96 -21.35 -15.99 -4.54
C SER A 96 -20.39 -14.92 -5.05
N GLN A 97 -19.71 -15.23 -6.15
CA GLN A 97 -18.91 -14.25 -6.89
C GLN A 97 -19.74 -13.05 -7.37
N LEU A 98 -21.03 -13.24 -7.65
CA LEU A 98 -21.92 -12.15 -8.07
C LEU A 98 -22.08 -11.10 -6.96
N PHE A 99 -22.31 -11.53 -5.72
CA PHE A 99 -22.40 -10.63 -4.57
C PHE A 99 -21.10 -9.84 -4.37
N ASN A 100 -19.94 -10.50 -4.51
CA ASN A 100 -18.63 -9.84 -4.42
C ASN A 100 -18.47 -8.74 -5.48
N VAL A 101 -18.87 -8.99 -6.72
CA VAL A 101 -18.81 -8.00 -7.81
C VAL A 101 -19.74 -6.80 -7.51
N CYS A 102 -20.92 -7.03 -6.96
CA CYS A 102 -21.83 -5.96 -6.56
C CYS A 102 -21.23 -5.07 -5.47
N LEU A 103 -20.65 -5.66 -4.43
CA LEU A 103 -19.97 -4.90 -3.37
C LEU A 103 -18.77 -4.15 -3.94
N GLU A 104 -17.88 -4.82 -4.66
CA GLU A 104 -16.70 -4.20 -5.26
C GLU A 104 -17.07 -2.98 -6.11
N ARG A 105 -18.19 -3.05 -6.86
CA ARG A 105 -18.69 -1.92 -7.65
C ARG A 105 -19.08 -0.70 -6.80
N ILE A 106 -19.81 -0.90 -5.71
CA ILE A 106 -20.19 0.20 -4.80
C ILE A 106 -18.94 0.84 -4.23
N PHE A 107 -18.05 0.01 -3.71
CA PHE A 107 -16.84 0.46 -3.04
C PHE A 107 -15.86 1.15 -3.98
N ASN A 108 -15.66 0.65 -5.19
CA ASN A 108 -14.85 1.34 -6.20
C ASN A 108 -15.47 2.68 -6.61
N LYS A 109 -16.80 2.78 -6.64
CA LYS A 109 -17.49 4.04 -6.97
C LYS A 109 -17.32 5.09 -5.86
N PHE A 110 -17.29 4.68 -4.60
CA PHE A 110 -17.22 5.56 -3.44
C PHE A 110 -15.86 5.54 -2.71
N ILE A 111 -14.81 5.04 -3.37
CA ILE A 111 -13.45 4.85 -2.81
C ILE A 111 -12.88 6.12 -2.16
N PHE A 112 -13.16 7.29 -2.75
CA PHE A 112 -12.70 8.60 -2.25
C PHE A 112 -13.42 9.06 -0.96
N PHE A 113 -14.44 8.32 -0.51
CA PHE A 113 -15.29 8.60 0.65
C PHE A 113 -15.37 7.43 1.62
N ASN A 114 -14.28 6.69 1.78
CA ASN A 114 -14.26 5.52 2.66
C ASN A 114 -14.78 5.84 4.07
N ASP A 115 -14.57 7.04 4.61
CA ASP A 115 -15.04 7.44 5.92
C ASP A 115 -16.59 7.52 6.04
N ILE A 116 -17.28 8.09 5.05
CA ILE A 116 -18.75 8.15 5.02
C ILE A 116 -19.32 6.77 4.66
N LEU A 117 -18.75 6.14 3.63
CA LEU A 117 -19.16 4.84 3.13
C LEU A 117 -19.13 3.78 4.23
N MET A 118 -18.02 3.70 4.97
CA MET A 118 -17.83 2.69 6.01
C MET A 118 -18.77 2.90 7.19
N ARG A 119 -19.02 4.14 7.61
CA ARG A 119 -20.04 4.45 8.63
C ARG A 119 -21.41 3.90 8.22
N LYS A 120 -21.83 4.16 6.98
CA LYS A 120 -23.11 3.65 6.45
C LYS A 120 -23.15 2.14 6.32
N ILE A 121 -22.04 1.49 5.96
CA ILE A 121 -21.96 0.02 5.90
C ILE A 121 -22.12 -0.58 7.29
N PHE A 122 -21.43 -0.08 8.32
CA PHE A 122 -21.54 -0.58 9.68
C PHE A 122 -22.96 -0.49 10.26
N ASP A 123 -23.73 0.50 9.81
CA ASP A 123 -25.14 0.67 10.18
C ASP A 123 -26.09 -0.20 9.31
N ASN A 124 -25.59 -0.86 8.27
CA ASN A 124 -26.36 -1.66 7.31
C ASN A 124 -26.23 -3.18 7.57
N LYS A 125 -27.22 -3.98 7.14
CA LYS A 125 -27.19 -5.45 7.19
C LYS A 125 -25.95 -6.05 6.51
N ILE A 126 -25.43 -5.38 5.48
CA ILE A 126 -24.21 -5.79 4.76
C ILE A 126 -23.00 -5.96 5.68
N SER A 127 -22.86 -5.17 6.76
CA SER A 127 -21.72 -5.30 7.67
C SER A 127 -21.66 -6.62 8.43
N THR A 128 -22.80 -7.30 8.57
CA THR A 128 -22.88 -8.62 9.24
C THR A 128 -22.51 -9.77 8.31
N LEU A 129 -22.32 -9.48 7.03
CA LEU A 129 -22.00 -10.50 6.03
C LEU A 129 -20.49 -10.77 5.99
N PRO A 130 -20.09 -12.03 5.76
CA PRO A 130 -18.71 -12.34 5.45
C PRO A 130 -18.26 -11.61 4.19
N TRP A 131 -17.00 -11.21 4.16
CA TRP A 131 -16.40 -10.59 2.97
C TRP A 131 -15.34 -11.53 2.40
N PRO A 132 -15.63 -12.30 1.32
CA PRO A 132 -14.74 -13.33 0.81
C PRO A 132 -13.31 -12.86 0.51
N ILE A 133 -13.13 -11.72 -0.18
CA ILE A 133 -11.79 -11.20 -0.53
C ILE A 133 -10.95 -10.83 0.72
N LEU A 134 -11.62 -10.41 1.80
CA LEU A 134 -11.01 -10.09 3.08
C LEU A 134 -10.67 -11.39 3.79
N ASN A 135 -11.61 -12.34 3.81
CA ASN A 135 -11.46 -13.65 4.44
C ASN A 135 -10.43 -14.54 3.73
N GLU A 136 -10.13 -14.34 2.45
CA GLU A 136 -8.97 -14.96 1.79
C GLU A 136 -7.63 -14.53 2.40
N ASN A 137 -7.61 -13.35 3.03
CA ASN A 137 -6.44 -12.75 3.67
C ASN A 137 -6.45 -12.89 5.19
N LEU A 138 -7.52 -13.48 5.74
CA LEU A 138 -7.67 -13.79 7.15
C LEU A 138 -7.66 -15.31 7.33
N ASN A 139 -7.16 -15.80 8.46
CA ASN A 139 -7.28 -17.24 8.78
C ASN A 139 -8.67 -17.61 9.32
N ILE A 140 -9.66 -16.72 9.21
CA ILE A 140 -11.01 -16.87 9.76
C ILE A 140 -12.05 -16.30 8.80
N ASN A 141 -13.24 -16.90 8.80
CA ASN A 141 -14.40 -16.36 8.11
C ASN A 141 -15.11 -15.36 9.05
N ILE A 142 -14.88 -14.07 8.85
CA ILE A 142 -15.43 -13.02 9.73
C ILE A 142 -16.22 -11.98 8.92
N SER A 143 -17.20 -11.36 9.56
CA SER A 143 -17.92 -10.22 9.00
C SER A 143 -17.10 -8.94 9.13
N VAL A 144 -17.41 -7.93 8.32
CA VAL A 144 -16.76 -6.61 8.44
C VAL A 144 -17.03 -6.00 9.82
N ARG A 145 -18.24 -6.19 10.37
CA ARG A 145 -18.58 -5.76 11.73
C ARG A 145 -17.72 -6.48 12.78
N ASP A 146 -17.65 -7.80 12.72
CA ASP A 146 -16.94 -8.58 13.73
C ASP A 146 -15.42 -8.35 13.65
N LEU A 147 -14.87 -8.04 12.46
CA LEU A 147 -13.47 -7.67 12.31
C LEU A 147 -13.10 -6.50 13.25
N PHE A 148 -13.98 -5.52 13.43
CA PHE A 148 -13.70 -4.35 14.27
C PHE A 148 -14.24 -4.48 15.69
N PHE A 149 -15.39 -5.12 15.89
CA PHE A 149 -16.11 -5.06 17.17
C PHE A 149 -16.11 -6.36 17.99
N SER A 150 -15.65 -7.50 17.46
CA SER A 150 -15.70 -8.78 18.20
C SER A 150 -14.70 -8.88 19.35
N GLY A 151 -13.68 -8.01 19.38
CA GLY A 151 -12.58 -8.10 20.34
C GLY A 151 -11.65 -9.31 20.12
N GLN A 152 -11.85 -10.09 19.05
CA GLN A 152 -11.05 -11.27 18.75
C GLN A 152 -9.73 -10.90 18.08
N ASP A 153 -8.69 -11.69 18.40
CA ASP A 153 -7.43 -11.65 17.68
C ASP A 153 -7.63 -12.15 16.25
N VAL A 154 -7.02 -11.46 15.28
CA VAL A 154 -7.09 -11.85 13.87
C VAL A 154 -5.69 -12.05 13.30
N ILE A 155 -5.50 -13.11 12.55
CA ILE A 155 -4.29 -13.32 11.75
C ILE A 155 -4.56 -12.84 10.33
N ILE A 156 -3.73 -11.92 9.86
CA ILE A 156 -3.83 -11.30 8.55
C ILE A 156 -2.59 -11.57 7.71
N LYS A 157 -2.77 -11.65 6.39
CA LYS A 157 -1.69 -11.57 5.40
C LYS A 157 -1.71 -10.18 4.77
N PRO A 158 -0.90 -9.23 5.29
CA PRO A 158 -1.09 -7.81 5.01
C PRO A 158 -0.65 -7.43 3.58
N ASN A 159 0.40 -8.04 3.03
CA ASN A 159 0.79 -7.80 1.64
C ASN A 159 0.19 -8.85 0.72
N ASN A 160 -1.04 -8.62 0.27
CA ASN A 160 -1.56 -9.34 -0.88
C ASN A 160 -1.82 -8.36 -2.03
N LYS A 161 -1.02 -8.49 -3.09
CA LYS A 161 -1.14 -7.73 -4.35
C LYS A 161 -2.53 -7.88 -5.02
N LYS A 162 -3.34 -8.85 -4.57
CA LYS A 162 -4.72 -9.09 -5.02
C LYS A 162 -5.78 -8.33 -4.21
N LEU A 163 -5.39 -7.59 -3.16
CA LEU A 163 -6.34 -6.78 -2.38
C LEU A 163 -6.84 -5.60 -3.21
N ASN A 164 -8.17 -5.49 -3.34
CA ASN A 164 -8.78 -4.24 -3.78
C ASN A 164 -8.53 -3.13 -2.73
N SER A 165 -8.64 -1.88 -3.17
CA SER A 165 -8.38 -0.69 -2.34
C SER A 165 -9.13 -0.69 -1.03
N VAL A 166 -10.35 -1.19 -1.05
CA VAL A 166 -11.26 -1.20 0.08
C VAL A 166 -10.88 -2.22 1.12
N THR A 167 -10.59 -3.45 0.69
CA THR A 167 -10.09 -4.50 1.59
C THR A 167 -8.78 -4.04 2.23
N ARG A 168 -7.92 -3.37 1.45
CA ARG A 168 -6.70 -2.74 1.97
C ARG A 168 -7.01 -1.65 3.01
N SER A 169 -7.98 -0.78 2.73
CA SER A 169 -8.44 0.27 3.65
C SER A 169 -8.93 -0.29 4.99
N LEU A 170 -9.72 -1.37 4.94
CA LEU A 170 -10.20 -2.07 6.13
C LEU A 170 -9.03 -2.65 6.94
N LEU A 171 -8.10 -3.35 6.28
CA LEU A 171 -6.94 -3.93 6.94
C LEU A 171 -6.04 -2.87 7.57
N TYR A 172 -5.78 -1.76 6.86
CA TYR A 172 -4.95 -0.66 7.37
C TYR A 172 -5.64 0.07 8.52
N SER A 173 -6.96 0.26 8.43
CA SER A 173 -7.75 0.79 9.56
C SER A 173 -7.66 -0.13 10.77
N LYS A 174 -7.73 -1.46 10.57
CA LYS A 174 -7.60 -2.44 11.65
C LYS A 174 -6.20 -2.42 12.27
N LEU A 175 -5.16 -2.25 11.47
CA LEU A 175 -3.77 -2.09 11.93
C LEU A 175 -3.56 -0.80 12.73
N ASN A 176 -4.12 0.32 12.26
CA ASN A 176 -4.03 1.60 12.95
C ASN A 176 -4.77 1.61 14.30
N LEU A 177 -5.77 0.73 14.46
CA LEU A 177 -6.56 0.54 15.67
C LEU A 177 -6.08 -0.65 16.52
N ALA A 178 -4.94 -1.24 16.17
CA ALA A 178 -4.38 -2.36 16.90
C ALA A 178 -3.81 -1.90 18.24
N HIS A 179 -4.04 -2.71 19.28
CA HIS A 179 -3.35 -2.55 20.56
C HIS A 179 -1.95 -3.13 20.49
N GLU A 180 -1.84 -4.28 19.81
CA GLU A 180 -0.58 -5.01 19.65
C GLU A 180 -0.55 -5.68 18.27
N ILE A 181 0.60 -5.59 17.59
CA ILE A 181 0.86 -6.19 16.28
C ILE A 181 2.03 -7.18 16.42
N HIS A 182 1.76 -8.46 16.18
CA HIS A 182 2.76 -9.54 16.22
C HIS A 182 3.03 -10.07 14.82
N ALA A 183 4.23 -9.89 14.30
CA ALA A 183 4.66 -10.41 13.01
C ALA A 183 5.40 -11.75 13.17
N PHE A 184 5.11 -12.69 12.28
CA PHE A 184 5.77 -13.99 12.11
C PHE A 184 5.85 -14.33 10.62
N ASP A 185 6.58 -15.38 10.22
CA ASP A 185 6.88 -15.62 8.79
C ASP A 185 5.65 -15.69 7.87
N ASP A 186 4.55 -16.26 8.36
CA ASP A 186 3.36 -16.56 7.57
C ASP A 186 2.22 -15.53 7.73
N GLY A 187 2.43 -14.45 8.50
CA GLY A 187 1.43 -13.42 8.67
C GLY A 187 1.61 -12.54 9.91
N VAL A 188 0.55 -11.82 10.23
CA VAL A 188 0.53 -10.83 11.32
C VAL A 188 -0.69 -11.07 12.18
N LYS A 189 -0.48 -11.25 13.49
CA LYS A 189 -1.55 -11.34 14.47
C LYS A 189 -1.81 -9.96 15.06
N ILE A 190 -3.05 -9.50 14.95
CA ILE A 190 -3.52 -8.21 15.47
C ILE A 190 -4.35 -8.45 16.72
N LYS A 191 -3.97 -7.80 17.82
CA LYS A 191 -4.80 -7.71 19.03
C LYS A 191 -5.56 -6.39 19.06
N PRO A 192 -6.89 -6.39 19.21
CA PRO A 192 -7.68 -5.16 19.20
C PRO A 192 -7.57 -4.37 20.51
N ILE A 193 -7.78 -3.05 20.45
CA ILE A 193 -7.87 -2.13 21.61
C ILE A 193 -9.14 -2.36 22.46
N GLY A 194 -10.09 -3.17 21.99
CA GLY A 194 -11.37 -3.44 22.66
C GLY A 194 -12.54 -2.82 21.88
N ILE A 195 -13.48 -2.17 22.57
CA ILE A 195 -14.64 -1.52 21.94
C ILE A 195 -14.16 -0.24 21.24
N ILE A 196 -14.27 -0.23 19.91
CA ILE A 196 -13.90 0.90 19.06
C ILE A 196 -15.14 1.73 18.76
N ASP A 197 -15.04 3.06 18.79
CA ASP A 197 -16.08 3.93 18.24
C ASP A 197 -16.03 3.85 16.70
N LYS A 198 -17.18 3.57 16.07
CA LYS A 198 -17.34 3.52 14.61
C LYS A 198 -16.84 4.78 13.90
N ASN A 199 -16.80 5.93 14.58
CA ASN A 199 -16.30 7.20 14.05
C ASN A 199 -14.76 7.27 13.95
N ILE A 200 -14.04 6.35 14.59
CA ILE A 200 -12.56 6.28 14.56
C ILE A 200 -12.12 5.35 13.42
N ILE A 201 -12.97 4.42 13.00
CA ILE A 201 -12.71 3.51 11.90
C ILE A 201 -12.74 4.33 10.58
N CYS A 202 -11.68 4.20 9.77
CA CYS A 202 -11.61 4.71 8.39
C CYS A 202 -11.19 6.17 8.15
N LYS A 203 -10.28 6.73 8.95
CA LYS A 203 -9.54 7.96 8.58
C LYS A 203 -8.36 7.74 7.61
N VAL A 204 -8.14 6.53 7.11
CA VAL A 204 -7.04 6.25 6.16
C VAL A 204 -7.47 6.68 4.77
N GLU A 205 -6.84 7.72 4.24
CA GLU A 205 -7.14 8.25 2.91
C GLU A 205 -6.53 7.36 1.82
N ASP A 206 -7.14 7.37 0.62
CA ASP A 206 -6.67 6.57 -0.52
C ASP A 206 -5.23 6.91 -0.94
N GLU A 207 -4.81 8.16 -0.69
CA GLU A 207 -3.45 8.65 -0.96
C GLU A 207 -2.38 8.10 0.00
N ASP A 208 -2.78 7.49 1.12
CA ASP A 208 -1.87 6.92 2.12
C ASP A 208 -1.47 5.47 1.80
N PHE A 209 -2.15 4.83 0.84
CA PHE A 209 -1.86 3.45 0.48
C PHE A 209 -0.51 3.33 -0.23
N GLY A 210 0.36 2.48 0.31
CA GLY A 210 1.76 2.37 -0.16
C GLY A 210 2.70 3.43 0.42
N ARG A 211 2.20 4.27 1.34
CA ARG A 211 3.00 5.25 2.09
C ARG A 211 2.95 5.03 3.59
N SER A 212 1.96 4.33 4.11
CA SER A 212 1.88 4.02 5.53
C SER A 212 2.67 2.76 5.87
N LEU A 213 3.51 2.84 6.90
CA LEU A 213 4.21 1.73 7.54
C LEU A 213 3.73 1.62 9.00
N PHE A 214 3.58 0.39 9.49
CA PHE A 214 3.17 0.13 10.87
C PHE A 214 4.25 -0.64 11.61
N SER A 215 4.57 -0.17 12.82
CA SER A 215 5.53 -0.82 13.71
C SER A 215 4.93 -2.09 14.31
N ALA A 216 5.64 -3.21 14.24
CA ALA A 216 5.32 -4.40 14.99
C ALA A 216 5.83 -4.30 16.44
N ASP A 217 4.99 -4.64 17.40
CA ASP A 217 5.38 -4.79 18.80
C ASP A 217 6.24 -6.03 19.03
N LYS A 218 5.99 -7.10 18.25
CA LYS A 218 6.80 -8.32 18.24
C LYS A 218 7.16 -8.74 16.82
N TRP A 219 8.45 -9.01 16.61
CA TRP A 219 9.02 -9.42 15.33
C TRP A 219 9.62 -10.84 15.45
N ASP A 220 8.74 -11.84 15.43
CA ASP A 220 9.07 -13.26 15.64
C ASP A 220 9.09 -14.03 14.32
N VAL A 221 9.84 -13.50 13.35
CA VAL A 221 10.13 -14.12 12.06
C VAL A 221 11.42 -14.96 12.15
N SER A 222 11.58 -15.94 11.26
CA SER A 222 12.71 -16.89 11.24
C SER A 222 14.07 -16.20 11.24
N ASN A 223 14.21 -15.08 10.52
CA ASN A 223 15.40 -14.23 10.56
C ASN A 223 15.01 -12.81 10.99
N LYS A 224 15.30 -12.49 12.25
CA LYS A 224 14.98 -11.21 12.90
C LYS A 224 15.84 -10.04 12.41
N GLU A 225 16.89 -10.32 11.64
CA GLU A 225 17.77 -9.29 11.09
C GLU A 225 17.15 -8.56 9.90
N TYR A 226 16.18 -9.18 9.18
CA TYR A 226 15.48 -8.50 8.10
C TYR A 226 14.73 -7.26 8.60
N ASP A 227 14.91 -6.17 7.86
CA ASP A 227 14.24 -4.88 8.06
C ASP A 227 12.93 -4.82 7.29
N ILE A 228 12.87 -5.51 6.15
CA ILE A 228 11.66 -5.64 5.34
C ILE A 228 11.50 -7.10 4.94
N ILE A 229 10.29 -7.62 5.13
CA ILE A 229 9.84 -8.86 4.51
C ILE A 229 8.64 -8.48 3.65
N THR A 230 8.75 -8.61 2.33
CA THR A 230 7.72 -8.05 1.45
C THR A 230 6.34 -8.65 1.71
N SER A 231 6.21 -9.95 2.04
CA SER A 231 4.92 -10.55 2.41
C SER A 231 4.26 -9.96 3.66
N LEU A 232 5.04 -9.29 4.53
CA LEU A 232 4.57 -8.68 5.78
C LEU A 232 4.32 -7.18 5.66
N LEU A 233 4.71 -6.53 4.55
CA LEU A 233 4.40 -5.10 4.35
C LEU A 233 2.88 -4.84 4.43
N PRO A 234 2.44 -3.70 4.97
CA PRO A 234 3.23 -2.54 5.45
C PRO A 234 3.83 -2.69 6.87
N ILE A 235 3.83 -3.87 7.47
CA ILE A 235 4.37 -4.06 8.82
C ILE A 235 5.90 -4.15 8.77
N ILE A 236 6.55 -3.42 9.66
CA ILE A 236 8.02 -3.34 9.79
C ILE A 236 8.45 -3.58 11.24
N PRO A 237 9.70 -4.01 11.49
CA PRO A 237 10.20 -4.15 12.84
C PRO A 237 10.39 -2.78 13.49
N LYS A 238 10.23 -2.74 14.82
CA LYS A 238 10.39 -1.52 15.62
C LYS A 238 11.72 -0.78 15.37
N LYS A 239 12.82 -1.52 15.20
CA LYS A 239 14.15 -0.93 14.91
C LYS A 239 14.16 -0.05 13.66
N LEU A 240 13.49 -0.48 12.58
CA LEU A 240 13.40 0.30 11.35
C LEU A 240 12.45 1.49 11.54
N PHE A 241 11.32 1.27 12.22
CA PHE A 241 10.34 2.31 12.51
C PHE A 241 10.96 3.46 13.31
N ASP A 242 11.68 3.15 14.38
CA ASP A 242 12.29 4.14 15.26
C ASP A 242 13.33 5.01 14.51
N ILE A 243 14.05 4.43 13.54
CA ILE A 243 14.98 5.18 12.65
C ILE A 243 14.20 6.14 11.74
N ILE A 244 13.15 5.65 11.06
CA ILE A 244 12.35 6.48 10.16
C ILE A 244 11.74 7.66 10.93
N VAL A 245 11.14 7.42 12.09
CA VAL A 245 10.52 8.45 12.93
C VAL A 245 11.55 9.47 13.40
N LYS A 246 12.74 9.02 13.82
CA LYS A 246 13.83 9.93 14.24
C LYS A 246 14.27 10.88 13.12
N ASN A 247 14.21 10.42 11.88
CA ASN A 247 14.71 11.15 10.71
C ASN A 247 13.64 11.97 9.99
N GLN A 248 12.36 11.82 10.35
CA GLN A 248 11.26 12.60 9.78
C GLN A 248 10.78 13.68 10.77
N GLU A 249 10.34 14.82 10.24
CA GLU A 249 9.71 15.87 11.04
C GLU A 249 8.44 15.34 11.76
N GLU A 250 8.09 15.94 12.92
CA GLU A 250 7.05 15.48 13.85
C GLU A 250 5.66 15.20 13.21
N ILE A 251 5.39 15.73 12.01
CA ILE A 251 4.06 15.72 11.37
C ILE A 251 3.72 14.37 10.70
N ASN A 252 4.70 13.49 10.46
CA ASN A 252 4.49 12.29 9.62
C ASN A 252 4.23 10.98 10.37
N HIS A 253 4.04 11.01 11.70
CA HIS A 253 3.76 9.80 12.47
C HIS A 253 2.66 9.97 13.51
N THR A 254 1.91 8.91 13.76
CA THR A 254 0.85 8.84 14.77
C THR A 254 0.86 7.47 15.42
N GLY A 255 1.19 7.41 16.71
CA GLY A 255 1.28 6.14 17.43
C GLY A 255 2.33 5.20 16.82
N ASN A 256 1.89 4.03 16.36
CA ASN A 256 2.70 3.01 15.70
C ASN A 256 2.73 3.13 14.17
N THR A 257 2.22 4.21 13.59
CA THR A 257 2.14 4.42 12.15
C THR A 257 3.05 5.57 11.72
N VAL A 258 3.79 5.40 10.63
CA VAL A 258 4.59 6.45 9.99
C VAL A 258 4.29 6.51 8.49
N ARG A 259 4.20 7.72 7.95
CA ARG A 259 4.00 7.97 6.52
C ARG A 259 5.33 8.26 5.85
N ILE A 260 5.67 7.48 4.84
CA ILE A 260 6.86 7.66 4.01
C ILE A 260 6.50 8.27 2.65
N GLN A 261 7.49 8.86 2.01
CA GLN A 261 7.33 9.37 0.66
C GLN A 261 7.33 8.21 -0.35
N ASN A 262 6.50 8.30 -1.39
CA ASN A 262 6.44 7.28 -2.44
C ASN A 262 7.33 7.68 -3.62
N TYR A 263 8.65 7.60 -3.42
CA TYR A 263 9.66 7.80 -4.47
C TYR A 263 10.29 6.47 -4.90
N ASN A 264 10.86 6.41 -6.10
CA ASN A 264 11.57 5.21 -6.56
C ASN A 264 12.79 4.84 -5.69
N ASN A 265 13.24 5.77 -4.85
CA ASN A 265 14.38 5.66 -3.94
C ASN A 265 13.95 5.56 -2.46
N SER A 266 12.81 4.91 -2.22
CA SER A 266 12.15 4.83 -0.91
C SER A 266 11.90 3.38 -0.51
N ILE A 267 11.55 3.15 0.76
CA ILE A 267 11.03 1.87 1.23
C ILE A 267 9.76 1.47 0.46
N ALA A 268 8.94 2.45 0.04
CA ALA A 268 7.71 2.22 -0.72
C ALA A 268 7.98 1.46 -2.03
N SER A 269 9.20 1.56 -2.56
CA SER A 269 9.61 0.87 -3.77
C SER A 269 9.47 -0.67 -3.64
N PHE A 270 9.53 -1.24 -2.43
CA PHE A 270 9.41 -2.69 -2.21
C PHE A 270 7.97 -3.20 -2.08
N PHE A 271 6.97 -2.33 -1.90
CA PHE A 271 5.58 -2.74 -1.69
C PHE A 271 5.02 -3.60 -2.83
N ASP A 272 5.29 -3.17 -4.06
CA ASP A 272 4.80 -3.81 -5.27
C ASP A 272 5.91 -4.59 -6.02
N GLN A 273 7.09 -4.79 -5.41
CA GLN A 273 8.20 -5.45 -6.10
C GLN A 273 7.83 -6.89 -6.45
N ASP A 274 7.87 -7.21 -7.75
CA ASP A 274 7.67 -8.57 -8.25
C ASP A 274 8.97 -9.38 -8.09
N PRO A 275 8.97 -10.52 -7.36
CA PRO A 275 10.16 -11.34 -7.21
C PRO A 275 10.64 -11.95 -8.53
N LEU A 276 9.77 -12.09 -9.53
CA LEU A 276 10.14 -12.62 -10.86
C LEU A 276 10.99 -11.62 -11.66
N MET A 277 10.98 -10.35 -11.24
CA MET A 277 11.69 -9.24 -11.89
C MET A 277 12.99 -8.88 -11.17
N ILE A 278 13.54 -9.77 -10.34
CA ILE A 278 14.81 -9.57 -9.63
C ILE A 278 15.83 -10.55 -10.19
N HIS A 279 17.06 -10.07 -10.42
CA HIS A 279 18.16 -10.89 -10.91
C HIS A 279 19.44 -10.57 -10.13
N PRO A 280 20.23 -11.57 -9.72
CA PRO A 280 21.34 -11.34 -8.80
C PRO A 280 22.42 -10.44 -9.42
N GLN A 281 22.70 -10.61 -10.70
CA GLN A 281 23.68 -9.80 -11.44
C GLN A 281 23.09 -8.56 -12.14
N MET A 282 21.82 -8.60 -12.59
CA MET A 282 21.25 -7.51 -13.41
C MET A 282 20.54 -6.44 -12.54
N GLY A 283 20.15 -6.78 -11.31
CA GLY A 283 19.49 -5.87 -10.38
C GLY A 283 17.99 -6.11 -10.22
N ILE A 284 17.27 -5.04 -9.88
CA ILE A 284 15.84 -5.07 -9.53
C ILE A 284 15.08 -4.35 -10.63
N PHE A 285 14.12 -5.01 -11.25
CA PHE A 285 13.34 -4.44 -12.35
C PHE A 285 11.88 -4.22 -11.96
N TYR A 286 11.22 -3.34 -12.69
CA TYR A 286 9.78 -3.08 -12.59
C TYR A 286 9.16 -2.84 -13.97
N GLU A 287 7.85 -3.02 -14.04
CA GLU A 287 7.03 -2.73 -15.22
C GLU A 287 6.56 -1.27 -15.21
N GLU A 288 6.71 -0.58 -16.34
CA GLU A 288 6.34 0.84 -16.48
C GLU A 288 4.82 1.04 -16.60
N ASP A 289 4.13 0.16 -17.34
CA ASP A 289 2.68 0.27 -17.58
C ASP A 289 1.89 -0.77 -16.79
N ARG A 290 1.68 -0.47 -15.50
CA ARG A 290 0.92 -1.32 -14.57
C ARG A 290 -0.58 -1.40 -14.89
N ARG A 291 -1.14 -0.52 -15.72
CA ARG A 291 -2.61 -0.38 -15.88
C ARG A 291 -3.20 -1.39 -16.86
N ILE A 292 -2.46 -1.76 -17.89
CA ILE A 292 -2.97 -2.62 -18.97
C ILE A 292 -2.88 -4.12 -18.62
N ARG A 293 -1.90 -4.53 -17.81
CA ARG A 293 -1.61 -5.96 -17.59
C ARG A 293 -2.13 -6.57 -16.28
N ARG A 294 -2.57 -5.76 -15.31
CA ARG A 294 -3.17 -6.27 -14.05
C ARG A 294 -4.40 -7.15 -14.26
N GLN A 295 -5.11 -7.00 -15.39
CA GLN A 295 -6.22 -7.88 -15.78
C GLN A 295 -5.79 -9.25 -16.37
N SER A 296 -4.49 -9.52 -16.53
CA SER A 296 -4.00 -10.56 -17.45
C SER A 296 -2.87 -11.48 -16.93
N LYS A 297 -2.64 -11.62 -15.62
CA LYS A 297 -1.67 -12.63 -15.10
C LYS A 297 -2.00 -14.08 -15.55
N LYS A 298 -3.22 -14.34 -16.04
CA LYS A 298 -3.58 -15.63 -16.68
C LYS A 298 -2.97 -15.85 -18.06
N THR A 299 -2.47 -14.81 -18.72
CA THR A 299 -2.02 -14.87 -20.13
C THR A 299 -0.59 -14.41 -20.33
N TYR A 300 0.14 -14.06 -19.27
CA TYR A 300 1.49 -13.54 -19.38
C TYR A 300 2.35 -13.86 -18.14
N SER A 301 3.62 -14.19 -18.36
CA SER A 301 4.63 -14.47 -17.34
C SER A 301 5.61 -13.30 -17.20
N ASN A 302 5.99 -12.97 -15.95
CA ASN A 302 6.99 -11.94 -15.68
C ASN A 302 8.43 -12.49 -15.61
N ILE A 303 8.62 -13.78 -15.85
CA ILE A 303 9.95 -14.40 -15.92
C ILE A 303 10.78 -13.71 -17.02
N PHE A 304 11.98 -13.23 -16.65
CA PHE A 304 12.88 -12.47 -17.52
C PHE A 304 12.28 -11.20 -18.18
N ASN A 305 11.14 -10.69 -17.71
CA ASN A 305 10.52 -9.47 -18.24
C ASN A 305 11.18 -8.19 -17.66
N PHE A 306 12.49 -8.03 -17.85
CA PHE A 306 13.30 -6.95 -17.28
C PHE A 306 13.19 -5.64 -18.07
N GLN A 307 12.05 -4.94 -17.95
CA GLN A 307 11.77 -3.72 -18.73
C GLN A 307 12.58 -2.50 -18.25
N LYS A 308 12.36 -2.07 -17.01
CA LYS A 308 13.06 -0.92 -16.42
C LYS A 308 13.83 -1.33 -15.18
N ASN A 309 15.14 -1.09 -15.23
CA ASN A 309 15.98 -1.27 -14.05
C ASN A 309 15.64 -0.19 -13.03
N ARG A 310 15.53 -0.61 -11.77
CA ARG A 310 15.45 0.32 -10.65
C ARG A 310 16.84 0.89 -10.41
N GLY A 311 16.90 2.22 -10.46
CA GLY A 311 18.12 2.96 -10.16
C GLY A 311 18.61 2.76 -8.72
N ARG A 312 19.58 3.59 -8.33
CA ARG A 312 20.18 3.59 -7.00
C ARG A 312 19.13 3.67 -5.89
N LEU A 313 19.33 2.88 -4.83
CA LEU A 313 18.47 2.81 -3.64
C LEU A 313 19.23 3.34 -2.42
N PHE A 314 19.33 4.65 -2.31
CA PHE A 314 19.85 5.35 -1.14
C PHE A 314 18.94 5.30 0.09
N ILE A 315 17.62 5.14 -0.11
CA ILE A 315 16.59 5.07 0.94
C ILE A 315 16.64 6.30 1.87
N SER A 316 16.13 7.41 1.36
CA SER A 316 16.17 8.72 2.05
C SER A 316 15.56 8.74 3.46
N GLU A 317 14.64 7.83 3.75
CA GLU A 317 13.92 7.76 5.03
C GLU A 317 14.82 7.30 6.18
N ILE A 318 15.86 6.51 5.90
CA ILE A 318 16.83 6.06 6.91
C ILE A 318 18.18 6.79 6.77
N ASN A 319 18.47 7.33 5.59
CA ASN A 319 19.69 8.07 5.28
C ASN A 319 19.37 9.50 4.79
N PRO A 320 18.87 10.41 5.64
CA PRO A 320 18.65 11.79 5.20
C PRO A 320 19.97 12.45 4.83
N HIS A 321 19.94 13.40 3.89
CA HIS A 321 21.14 14.08 3.39
C HIS A 321 22.01 14.70 4.50
N GLU A 322 21.41 15.11 5.62
CA GLU A 322 22.15 15.67 6.76
C GLU A 322 23.01 14.64 7.50
N MET A 323 22.54 13.38 7.64
CA MET A 323 23.33 12.31 8.25
C MET A 323 24.53 11.92 7.39
N THR A 324 24.38 12.00 6.06
CA THR A 324 25.48 11.69 5.14
C THR A 324 26.63 12.69 5.17
N LYS A 325 26.41 13.89 5.74
CA LYS A 325 27.50 14.85 6.01
C LYS A 325 28.46 14.37 7.09
N GLY A 326 28.03 13.43 7.94
CA GLY A 326 28.86 12.77 8.95
C GLY A 326 29.44 11.42 8.50
N ASN A 327 29.40 11.12 7.19
CA ASN A 327 29.84 9.84 6.60
C ASN A 327 29.23 8.58 7.25
N LYS A 328 28.10 8.71 7.94
CA LYS A 328 27.39 7.57 8.54
C LYS A 328 26.24 7.15 7.62
N ILE A 329 26.21 5.87 7.27
CA ILE A 329 25.19 5.28 6.38
C ILE A 329 24.59 4.05 7.05
N ILE A 330 23.26 3.98 7.06
CA ILE A 330 22.50 2.84 7.54
C ILE A 330 22.15 1.96 6.34
N TRP A 331 22.50 0.68 6.42
CA TRP A 331 22.16 -0.32 5.41
C TRP A 331 20.81 -0.94 5.69
N LEU A 332 20.06 -1.22 4.62
CA LEU A 332 18.75 -1.84 4.69
C LEU A 332 18.83 -3.28 4.22
N TYR A 333 18.36 -4.21 5.04
CA TYR A 333 18.33 -5.64 4.74
C TYR A 333 16.92 -6.13 4.45
N VAL A 334 16.69 -6.59 3.22
CA VAL A 334 15.35 -6.86 2.68
C VAL A 334 15.23 -8.33 2.24
N TYR A 335 14.13 -8.96 2.59
CA TYR A 335 13.68 -10.21 1.99
C TYR A 335 12.48 -9.96 1.07
N VAL A 336 12.67 -10.16 -0.23
CA VAL A 336 11.57 -10.19 -1.20
C VAL A 336 11.04 -11.61 -1.27
N SER A 337 9.85 -11.82 -0.71
CA SER A 337 9.18 -13.12 -0.67
C SER A 337 8.84 -13.62 -2.09
N ASN A 338 8.91 -14.94 -2.27
CA ASN A 338 8.47 -15.60 -3.50
C ASN A 338 6.97 -15.44 -3.73
N GLU A 339 6.55 -15.64 -4.98
CA GLU A 339 5.14 -15.70 -5.36
C GLU A 339 4.74 -17.12 -5.76
N ILE A 340 3.45 -17.42 -5.68
CA ILE A 340 2.89 -18.65 -6.26
C ILE A 340 3.00 -18.54 -7.78
N LEU A 341 3.83 -19.40 -8.38
CA LEU A 341 4.07 -19.44 -9.82
C LEU A 341 2.85 -19.99 -10.56
N THR A 342 2.53 -19.37 -11.70
CA THR A 342 1.52 -19.86 -12.63
C THR A 342 2.09 -20.97 -13.53
N ASP A 343 1.22 -21.72 -14.20
CA ASP A 343 1.66 -22.72 -15.19
C ASP A 343 2.50 -22.08 -16.32
N LEU A 344 2.19 -20.84 -16.71
CA LEU A 344 2.97 -20.08 -17.67
C LEU A 344 4.37 -19.74 -17.14
N ASP A 345 4.49 -19.31 -15.88
CA ASP A 345 5.79 -19.05 -15.26
C ASP A 345 6.64 -20.33 -15.23
N LEU A 346 6.04 -21.46 -14.85
CA LEU A 346 6.73 -22.75 -14.86
C LEU A 346 7.18 -23.18 -16.26
N LEU A 347 6.38 -22.90 -17.30
CA LEU A 347 6.75 -23.17 -18.69
C LEU A 347 7.90 -22.28 -19.15
N GLU A 348 7.92 -20.99 -18.79
CA GLU A 348 9.03 -20.10 -19.12
C GLU A 348 10.31 -20.50 -18.36
N ILE A 349 10.20 -20.85 -17.08
CA ILE A 349 11.33 -21.32 -16.27
C ILE A 349 12.04 -22.52 -16.90
N ARG A 350 11.27 -23.47 -17.45
CA ARG A 350 11.82 -24.66 -18.13
C ARG A 350 12.65 -24.34 -19.38
N LYS A 351 12.46 -23.17 -19.99
CA LYS A 351 13.21 -22.74 -21.18
C LYS A 351 14.55 -22.10 -20.82
N ILE A 352 14.71 -21.64 -19.58
CA ILE A 352 15.92 -20.98 -19.11
C ILE A 352 17.04 -22.02 -18.94
N LYS A 353 18.23 -21.70 -19.45
CA LYS A 353 19.44 -22.50 -19.25
C LYS A 353 20.50 -21.65 -18.57
N ASN A 354 21.30 -22.26 -17.68
CA ASN A 354 22.47 -21.66 -17.05
C ASN A 354 22.19 -20.39 -16.20
N GLN A 355 21.04 -20.31 -15.54
CA GLN A 355 20.65 -19.21 -14.65
C GLN A 355 20.14 -19.77 -13.32
N THR A 356 20.94 -20.63 -12.69
CA THR A 356 20.55 -21.40 -11.48
C THR A 356 20.14 -20.46 -10.36
N ASP A 357 20.96 -19.45 -10.04
CA ASP A 357 20.67 -18.49 -8.97
C ASP A 357 19.36 -17.72 -9.22
N TYR A 358 19.05 -17.41 -10.48
CA TYR A 358 17.80 -16.75 -10.82
C TYR A 358 16.60 -17.64 -10.60
N ILE A 359 16.67 -18.88 -11.08
CA ILE A 359 15.61 -19.87 -10.91
C ILE A 359 15.39 -20.16 -9.42
N GLU A 360 16.45 -20.32 -8.65
CA GLU A 360 16.36 -20.49 -7.19
C GLU A 360 15.72 -19.29 -6.51
N GLY A 361 16.09 -18.07 -6.88
CA GLY A 361 15.51 -16.86 -6.31
C GLY A 361 14.03 -16.68 -6.65
N VAL A 362 13.62 -17.07 -7.87
CA VAL A 362 12.20 -17.12 -8.26
C VAL A 362 11.40 -18.07 -7.36
N HIS A 363 11.96 -19.25 -7.04
CA HIS A 363 11.27 -20.24 -6.20
C HIS A 363 11.31 -19.89 -4.71
N ASN A 364 12.42 -19.35 -4.22
CA ASN A 364 12.71 -19.23 -2.79
C ASN A 364 12.75 -17.78 -2.28
N GLY A 365 12.50 -16.79 -3.14
CA GLY A 365 12.61 -15.38 -2.81
C GLY A 365 14.04 -14.87 -2.88
N TRP A 366 14.23 -13.63 -2.43
CA TRP A 366 15.51 -12.92 -2.56
C TRP A 366 15.90 -12.22 -1.27
N SER A 367 17.12 -12.44 -0.81
CA SER A 367 17.78 -11.59 0.18
C SER A 367 18.53 -10.47 -0.52
N ILE A 368 18.31 -9.23 -0.09
CA ILE A 368 18.89 -8.04 -0.70
C ILE A 368 19.49 -7.16 0.39
N LEU A 369 20.77 -6.86 0.28
CA LEU A 369 21.45 -5.87 1.11
C LEU A 369 21.58 -4.59 0.30
N ILE A 370 21.01 -3.50 0.79
CA ILE A 370 21.09 -2.18 0.17
C ILE A 370 22.11 -1.34 0.92
N THR A 371 23.19 -0.96 0.23
CA THR A 371 24.28 -0.17 0.82
C THR A 371 24.05 1.33 0.70
N GLY A 372 23.23 1.74 -0.27
CA GLY A 372 22.97 3.13 -0.60
C GLY A 372 24.14 3.86 -1.27
N MET A 373 25.22 3.16 -1.62
CA MET A 373 26.42 3.74 -2.25
C MET A 373 26.36 3.64 -3.78
N ASP A 374 27.21 4.38 -4.49
CA ASP A 374 27.26 4.34 -5.96
C ASP A 374 27.81 3.01 -6.48
N ASP A 375 28.92 2.54 -5.88
CA ASP A 375 29.47 1.22 -6.17
C ASP A 375 28.86 0.21 -5.20
N CYS A 376 28.49 -0.97 -5.72
CA CYS A 376 27.86 -2.01 -4.91
C CYS A 376 26.60 -1.52 -4.16
N ASP A 377 25.76 -0.72 -4.82
CA ASP A 377 24.47 -0.19 -4.29
C ASP A 377 23.60 -1.29 -3.64
N LYS A 378 23.67 -2.51 -4.19
CA LYS A 378 22.90 -3.65 -3.73
C LYS A 378 23.63 -4.97 -3.98
N ILE A 379 23.50 -5.90 -3.03
CA ILE A 379 23.89 -7.31 -3.15
C ILE A 379 22.62 -8.15 -3.10
N ILE A 380 22.44 -9.06 -4.05
CA ILE A 380 21.22 -9.85 -4.21
C ILE A 380 21.59 -11.34 -4.21
N LYS A 381 20.92 -12.13 -3.37
CA LYS A 381 21.09 -13.59 -3.27
C LYS A 381 19.75 -14.31 -3.26
N SER A 382 19.73 -15.52 -3.82
CA SER A 382 18.57 -16.41 -3.79
C SER A 382 18.28 -16.91 -2.37
N GLY A 383 17.00 -16.99 -2.02
CA GLY A 383 16.51 -17.53 -0.76
C GLY A 383 16.68 -16.59 0.45
N LYS A 384 16.26 -17.08 1.62
CA LYS A 384 16.59 -16.48 2.91
C LYS A 384 18.07 -16.74 3.21
N ARG A 385 18.82 -15.70 3.54
CA ARG A 385 20.25 -15.72 3.83
C ARG A 385 20.52 -15.00 5.14
N ASP A 386 21.72 -15.16 5.67
CA ASP A 386 22.22 -14.32 6.76
C ASP A 386 22.78 -13.01 6.18
N ARG A 387 22.64 -11.87 6.87
CA ARG A 387 23.16 -10.60 6.34
C ARG A 387 24.68 -10.62 6.19
N ASN A 388 25.39 -11.38 7.02
CA ASN A 388 26.85 -11.50 6.97
C ASN A 388 27.33 -12.29 5.74
N GLU A 389 26.50 -13.19 5.18
CA GLU A 389 26.77 -13.79 3.87
C GLU A 389 26.80 -12.72 2.77
N LEU A 390 25.89 -11.74 2.81
CA LEU A 390 25.86 -10.66 1.81
C LEU A 390 26.97 -9.62 2.03
N VAL A 391 27.36 -9.36 3.28
CA VAL A 391 28.49 -8.45 3.60
C VAL A 391 29.81 -9.01 3.07
N ARG A 392 30.02 -10.33 3.14
CA ARG A 392 31.24 -10.98 2.63
C ARG A 392 31.40 -10.89 1.11
N ASP A 393 30.31 -10.68 0.38
CA ASP A 393 30.31 -10.51 -1.06
C ASP A 393 30.65 -9.07 -1.51
N ILE A 394 30.83 -8.16 -0.55
CA ILE A 394 31.21 -6.78 -0.85
C ILE A 394 32.69 -6.75 -1.24
N PRO A 395 33.03 -6.24 -2.44
CA PRO A 395 34.40 -6.27 -2.93
C PRO A 395 35.33 -5.37 -2.10
N ILE A 396 36.61 -5.74 -1.99
CA ILE A 396 37.64 -4.97 -1.27
C ILE A 396 37.68 -3.51 -1.76
N SER A 397 37.52 -3.28 -3.06
CA SER A 397 37.51 -1.95 -3.67
C SER A 397 36.40 -1.02 -3.12
N PHE A 398 35.29 -1.58 -2.63
CA PHE A 398 34.24 -0.80 -1.96
C PHE A 398 34.76 -0.22 -0.65
N TRP A 399 35.42 -1.05 0.17
CA TRP A 399 35.96 -0.67 1.46
C TRP A 399 37.11 0.34 1.32
N GLU A 400 37.96 0.18 0.31
CA GLU A 400 39.02 1.14 -0.01
C GLU A 400 38.43 2.50 -0.42
N LYS A 401 37.41 2.51 -1.29
CA LYS A 401 36.77 3.73 -1.77
C LYS A 401 36.02 4.48 -0.67
N TYR A 402 35.37 3.74 0.23
CA TYR A 402 34.52 4.30 1.29
C TYR A 402 35.11 4.14 2.69
N HIS A 403 36.44 4.15 2.81
CA HIS A 403 37.15 3.99 4.10
C HIS A 403 36.81 5.07 5.14
N ASP A 404 36.45 6.27 4.70
CA ASP A 404 36.03 7.37 5.57
C ASP A 404 34.57 7.27 6.06
N TYR A 405 33.84 6.22 5.65
CA TYR A 405 32.44 5.99 6.01
C TYR A 405 32.28 4.98 7.16
N SER A 406 31.29 5.25 8.01
CA SER A 406 30.81 4.33 9.04
C SER A 406 29.49 3.72 8.58
N PHE A 407 29.49 2.41 8.39
CA PHE A 407 28.31 1.65 8.00
C PHE A 407 27.71 0.92 9.19
N GLU A 408 26.39 1.02 9.35
CA GLU A 408 25.64 0.36 10.42
C GLU A 408 24.36 -0.30 9.87
N PHE A 409 23.88 -1.33 10.55
CA PHE A 409 22.54 -1.87 10.33
C PHE A 409 21.49 -1.10 11.15
N THR A 410 20.22 -1.36 10.89
CA THR A 410 19.09 -0.72 11.59
C THR A 410 19.02 -1.02 13.09
N ASP A 411 19.68 -2.08 13.56
CA ASP A 411 19.80 -2.41 14.98
C ASP A 411 21.00 -1.69 15.65
N GLY A 412 21.74 -0.85 14.92
CA GLY A 412 22.93 -0.15 15.38
C GLY A 412 24.21 -0.97 15.34
N THR A 413 24.16 -2.21 14.85
CA THR A 413 25.36 -3.06 14.72
C THR A 413 26.28 -2.48 13.63
N PRO A 414 27.56 -2.20 13.92
CA PRO A 414 28.51 -1.77 12.91
C PRO A 414 28.77 -2.88 11.89
N VAL A 415 28.86 -2.51 10.61
CA VAL A 415 29.19 -3.45 9.53
C VAL A 415 30.69 -3.73 9.49
N ASN A 416 31.53 -2.70 9.74
CA ASN A 416 32.99 -2.75 9.55
C ASN A 416 33.73 -3.71 10.52
N CYS A 417 33.09 -4.21 11.56
CA CYS A 417 33.70 -5.15 12.51
C CYS A 417 33.83 -6.59 11.99
N MET A 418 33.32 -6.89 10.78
CA MET A 418 33.17 -8.29 10.32
C MET A 418 34.24 -8.78 9.32
N ASN A 419 35.12 -7.91 8.79
CA ASN A 419 36.05 -8.29 7.70
C ASN A 419 37.54 -8.22 8.05
N TYR A 420 37.94 -7.66 9.20
CA TYR A 420 39.37 -7.48 9.53
C TYR A 420 40.00 -8.59 10.38
N SER A 421 39.29 -9.67 10.70
CA SER A 421 39.82 -10.75 11.56
C SER A 421 40.12 -12.08 10.86
N GLU A 422 39.87 -12.21 9.55
CA GLU A 422 40.11 -13.47 8.81
C GLU A 422 40.90 -13.30 7.49
N ILE A 423 41.58 -12.17 7.30
CA ILE A 423 42.53 -11.99 6.20
C ILE A 423 43.91 -11.75 6.81
N ASP A 424 44.53 -12.82 7.31
CA ASP A 424 45.97 -12.97 7.49
C ASP A 424 46.38 -14.39 7.05
#